data_AF-A0A6V6YNF0-F1
#
_entry.id   AF-A0A6V6YNF0-F1
#
_cell.length_a   1.000
_cell.length_b   1.000
_cell.length_c   1.000
_cell.angle_alpha   90.00
_cell.angle_beta   90.00
_cell.angle_gamma   90.00
#
_symmetry.space_group_name_H-M   'P 1'
#
loop_
_entity.id
_entity.type
_entity.pdbx_description
1 polymer ?
#
loop_
_entity_poly.entity_id
_entity_poly.type
_entity_poly.pdbx_seq_one_letter_code
_entity_poly.pdbx_strand_id
1 'polypeptide(L)'
;MYKDAVLDFNKAISLDSIDKVSYNNRGLCKFYLKEYQNAILDFEKALNINLGKSFDENFDTDKYSYNNMANSYCYLGNIEKACEFWNIAIKKGYVYKKEWKEIYNIEDPNELIKKYCK
;
A
#
# COMPACT_ATOMS: atom_id res chain seq x y z
N MET A 1 -14.69 -13.12 2.52
CA MET A 1 -14.08 -12.44 1.35
C MET A 1 -12.66 -11.94 1.65
N TYR A 2 -12.41 -10.88 2.45
CA TYR A 2 -11.03 -10.44 2.71
C TYR A 2 -10.20 -11.37 3.61
N LYS A 3 -10.81 -11.98 4.63
CA LYS A 3 -10.13 -12.96 5.49
C LYS A 3 -9.66 -14.19 4.69
N ASP A 4 -10.51 -14.67 3.78
CA ASP A 4 -10.19 -15.81 2.91
C ASP A 4 -9.06 -15.44 1.94
N ALA A 5 -9.09 -14.24 1.36
CA ALA A 5 -8.01 -13.74 0.52
C ALA A 5 -6.68 -13.64 1.27
N VAL A 6 -6.67 -13.24 2.55
CA VAL A 6 -5.47 -13.27 3.39
C VAL A 6 -4.92 -14.70 3.52
N LEU A 7 -5.78 -15.71 3.69
CA LEU A 7 -5.35 -17.11 3.76
C LEU A 7 -4.75 -17.58 2.43
N ASP A 8 -5.32 -17.17 1.31
CA ASP A 8 -4.80 -17.53 -0.01
C ASP A 8 -3.45 -16.85 -0.30
N PHE A 9 -3.29 -15.57 0.08
CA PHE A 9 -1.98 -14.91 -0.01
C PHE A 9 -0.96 -15.51 0.95
N ASN A 10 -1.36 -16.00 2.13
CA ASN A 10 -0.45 -16.73 3.02
C ASN A 10 0.09 -18.01 2.34
N LYS A 11 -0.77 -18.75 1.64
CA LYS A 11 -0.34 -19.91 0.86
C LYS A 11 0.59 -19.50 -0.29
N ALA A 12 0.24 -18.46 -1.05
CA ALA A 12 1.07 -17.96 -2.15
C ALA A 12 2.47 -17.56 -1.65
N ILE A 13 2.56 -16.80 -0.56
CA ILE A 13 3.82 -16.39 0.07
C ILE A 13 4.64 -17.58 0.59
N SER A 14 3.97 -18.64 1.07
CA SER A 14 4.66 -19.86 1.52
C SER A 14 5.26 -20.68 0.37
N LEU A 15 4.66 -20.56 -0.83
CA LEU A 15 5.14 -21.21 -2.05
C LEU A 15 6.22 -20.38 -2.73
N ASP A 16 6.08 -19.05 -2.74
CA ASP A 16 7.06 -18.11 -3.26
C ASP A 16 7.17 -16.86 -2.37
N SER A 17 8.22 -16.83 -1.56
CA SER A 17 8.47 -15.74 -0.61
C SER A 17 9.00 -14.44 -1.24
N ILE A 18 9.29 -14.42 -2.55
CA ILE A 18 9.80 -13.24 -3.27
C ILE A 18 8.73 -12.53 -4.10
N ASP A 19 7.46 -12.93 -3.99
CA ASP A 19 6.39 -12.25 -4.71
C ASP A 19 5.95 -10.96 -4.00
N LYS A 20 6.51 -9.84 -4.47
CA LYS A 20 6.15 -8.48 -4.07
C LYS A 20 4.65 -8.19 -4.19
N VAL A 21 3.98 -8.73 -5.21
CA VAL A 21 2.56 -8.50 -5.46
C VAL A 21 1.72 -9.18 -4.39
N SER A 22 2.04 -10.42 -4.02
CA SER A 22 1.35 -11.15 -2.95
C SER A 22 1.42 -10.43 -1.60
N TYR A 23 2.59 -9.90 -1.20
CA TYR A 23 2.68 -9.12 0.03
C TYR A 23 1.85 -7.84 -0.03
N ASN A 24 1.93 -7.08 -1.12
CA ASN A 24 1.13 -5.86 -1.26
C ASN A 24 -0.38 -6.16 -1.22
N ASN A 25 -0.84 -7.22 -1.89
CA ASN A 25 -2.25 -7.57 -1.91
C ASN A 25 -2.75 -8.12 -0.57
N ARG A 26 -1.91 -8.88 0.16
CA ARG A 26 -2.22 -9.30 1.54
C ARG A 26 -2.34 -8.09 2.46
N GLY A 27 -1.41 -7.14 2.35
CA GLY A 27 -1.44 -5.88 3.09
C GLY A 27 -2.74 -5.10 2.82
N LEU A 28 -3.16 -5.03 1.56
CA LEU A 28 -4.42 -4.37 1.18
C LEU A 28 -5.64 -5.09 1.79
N CYS A 29 -5.66 -6.42 1.81
CA CYS A 29 -6.75 -7.17 2.45
C CYS A 29 -6.79 -6.90 3.96
N LYS A 30 -5.63 -6.89 4.63
CA LYS A 30 -5.52 -6.53 6.06
C LYS A 30 -5.95 -5.09 6.33
N PHE A 31 -5.63 -4.17 5.44
CA PHE A 31 -6.09 -2.79 5.50
C PHE A 31 -7.63 -2.70 5.49
N TYR A 32 -8.29 -3.41 4.58
CA TYR A 32 -9.77 -3.48 4.56
C TYR A 32 -10.37 -4.19 5.78
N LEU A 33 -9.61 -5.08 6.42
CA LEU A 33 -9.94 -5.68 7.71
C LEU A 33 -9.64 -4.77 8.91
N LYS A 34 -9.16 -3.54 8.68
CA LYS A 34 -8.74 -2.55 9.69
C LYS A 34 -7.55 -2.99 10.54
N GLU A 35 -6.78 -3.97 10.07
CA GLU A 35 -5.54 -4.43 10.69
C GLU A 35 -4.35 -3.58 10.20
N TYR A 36 -4.40 -2.27 10.45
CA TYR A 36 -3.50 -1.30 9.81
C TYR A 36 -2.02 -1.54 10.10
N GLN A 37 -1.65 -1.90 11.34
CA GLN A 37 -0.25 -2.24 11.66
C GLN A 37 0.22 -3.48 10.86
N ASN A 38 -0.60 -4.52 10.77
CA ASN A 38 -0.26 -5.73 10.01
C ASN A 38 -0.21 -5.46 8.51
N ALA A 39 -1.03 -4.53 8.01
CA ALA A 39 -1.00 -4.09 6.63
C ALA A 39 0.32 -3.37 6.30
N ILE A 40 0.77 -2.46 7.18
CA ILE A 40 2.05 -1.75 7.04
C ILE A 40 3.21 -2.73 6.94
N LEU A 41 3.28 -3.72 7.83
CA LEU A 41 4.35 -4.73 7.81
C LEU A 41 4.41 -5.49 6.47
N ASP A 42 3.26 -5.76 5.86
CA ASP A 42 3.21 -6.42 4.55
C ASP A 42 3.66 -5.50 3.41
N PHE A 43 3.27 -4.23 3.43
CA PHE A 43 3.74 -3.25 2.43
C PHE A 43 5.25 -3.00 2.57
N GLU A 44 5.78 -2.91 3.79
CA GLU A 44 7.21 -2.81 4.05
C GLU A 44 7.95 -4.04 3.53
N LYS A 45 7.38 -5.24 3.73
CA LYS A 45 7.97 -6.46 3.18
C LYS A 45 7.98 -6.45 1.65
N ALA A 46 6.91 -5.99 1.01
CA ALA A 46 6.85 -5.82 -0.44
C ALA A 46 7.92 -4.85 -0.96
N LEU A 47 8.12 -3.71 -0.28
CA LEU A 47 9.17 -2.73 -0.61
C LEU A 47 10.59 -3.29 -0.40
N ASN A 48 10.78 -4.12 0.62
CA ASN A 48 12.08 -4.73 0.94
C ASN A 48 12.48 -5.89 0.03
N ILE A 49 11.56 -6.42 -0.79
CA ILE A 49 11.85 -7.49 -1.77
C ILE A 49 12.70 -6.95 -2.96
N ASN A 50 13.13 -5.69 -2.91
CA ASN A 50 13.78 -4.98 -4.00
C ASN A 50 15.33 -5.01 -3.95
N LEU A 51 15.92 -6.16 -4.26
CA LEU A 51 17.33 -6.26 -4.69
C LEU A 51 17.56 -7.34 -5.78
N GLY A 52 16.57 -7.59 -6.67
CA GLY A 52 16.94 -8.32 -7.89
C GLY A 52 15.87 -8.78 -8.87
N LYS A 53 14.65 -9.16 -8.48
CA LYS A 53 13.71 -9.82 -9.43
C LYS A 53 12.25 -9.61 -9.03
N SER A 54 11.53 -8.69 -9.68
CA SER A 54 10.11 -8.92 -9.96
C SER A 54 10.00 -9.70 -11.26
N PHE A 55 9.05 -10.63 -11.35
CA PHE A 55 8.78 -11.40 -12.57
C PHE A 55 8.30 -10.50 -13.73
N ASP A 56 7.80 -9.31 -13.37
CA ASP A 56 7.43 -8.24 -14.28
C ASP A 56 8.18 -6.96 -13.86
N GLU A 57 9.23 -6.62 -14.61
CA GLU A 57 10.04 -5.41 -14.42
C GLU A 57 9.24 -4.12 -14.67
N ASN A 58 8.06 -4.22 -15.30
CA ASN A 58 7.23 -3.08 -15.67
C ASN A 58 6.10 -2.78 -14.68
N PHE A 59 5.83 -3.66 -13.70
CA PHE A 59 4.81 -3.42 -12.67
C PHE A 59 5.42 -2.86 -11.38
N ASP A 60 5.65 -1.55 -11.37
CA ASP A 60 6.13 -0.84 -10.17
C ASP A 60 5.04 -0.77 -9.08
N THR A 61 5.08 -1.77 -8.20
CA THR A 61 4.28 -1.89 -6.99
C THR A 61 4.74 -0.98 -5.84
N ASP A 62 5.92 -0.35 -5.93
CA ASP A 62 6.43 0.47 -4.81
C ASP A 62 5.51 1.65 -4.56
N LYS A 63 5.15 2.37 -5.62
CA LYS A 63 4.31 3.57 -5.52
C LYS A 63 2.95 3.26 -4.88
N TYR A 64 2.38 2.09 -5.17
CA TYR A 64 1.15 1.60 -4.54
C TYR A 64 1.38 1.21 -3.08
N SER A 65 2.49 0.54 -2.79
CA SER A 65 2.84 0.11 -1.42
C SER A 65 3.03 1.33 -0.50
N TYR A 66 3.77 2.35 -0.95
CA TYR A 66 3.93 3.61 -0.22
C TYR A 66 2.59 4.30 0.04
N ASN A 67 1.73 4.39 -0.97
CA ASN A 67 0.41 4.98 -0.83
C ASN A 67 -0.49 4.19 0.14
N ASN A 68 -0.43 2.86 0.13
CA ASN A 68 -1.21 2.03 1.04
C ASN A 68 -0.65 2.09 2.48
N MET A 69 0.66 2.22 2.67
CA MET A 69 1.27 2.51 3.97
C MET A 69 0.81 3.87 4.48
N ALA A 70 0.84 4.90 3.64
CA ALA A 70 0.42 6.23 3.98
C ALA A 70 -1.02 6.24 4.53
N ASN A 71 -1.92 5.54 3.85
CA ASN A 71 -3.28 5.33 4.34
C ASN A 71 -3.36 4.63 5.68
N SER A 72 -2.62 3.52 5.81
CA SER A 72 -2.62 2.75 7.04
C SER A 72 -2.16 3.62 8.21
N TYR A 73 -1.12 4.45 8.01
CA TYR A 73 -0.67 5.43 8.99
C TYR A 73 -1.71 6.53 9.27
N CYS A 74 -2.41 7.02 8.24
CA CYS A 74 -3.50 7.98 8.38
C CYS A 74 -4.63 7.43 9.26
N TYR A 75 -5.07 6.19 9.03
CA TYR A 75 -6.09 5.52 9.85
C TYR A 75 -5.63 5.21 11.27
N LEU A 76 -4.31 5.10 11.50
CA LEU A 76 -3.71 5.00 12.83
C LEU A 76 -3.54 6.36 13.51
N GLY A 77 -3.93 7.47 12.87
CA GLY A 77 -3.77 8.83 13.39
C GLY A 77 -2.35 9.38 13.26
N ASN A 78 -1.42 8.64 12.65
CA ASN A 78 -0.05 9.10 12.39
C ASN A 78 0.00 9.86 11.05
N ILE A 79 -0.48 11.09 11.09
CA ILE A 79 -0.61 11.94 9.90
C ILE A 79 0.76 12.34 9.34
N GLU A 80 1.76 12.55 10.20
CA GLU A 80 3.13 12.88 9.78
C GLU A 80 3.72 11.82 8.85
N LYS A 81 3.69 10.54 9.28
CA LYS A 81 4.14 9.44 8.43
C LYS A 81 3.26 9.24 7.20
N ALA A 82 1.95 9.44 7.33
CA ALA A 82 1.05 9.36 6.19
C ALA A 82 1.47 10.34 5.07
N CYS A 83 1.74 11.59 5.46
CA CYS A 83 2.20 12.64 4.57
C CYS A 83 3.55 12.34 3.92
N GLU A 84 4.51 11.84 4.68
CA GLU A 84 5.79 11.38 4.16
C GLU A 84 5.61 10.35 3.04
N PHE A 85 4.84 9.29 3.30
CA PHE A 85 4.67 8.20 2.35
C PHE A 85 3.79 8.57 1.14
N TRP A 86 2.78 9.43 1.29
CA TRP A 86 2.03 9.95 0.14
C TRP A 86 2.94 10.78 -0.78
N ASN A 87 3.83 11.62 -0.22
CA ASN A 87 4.79 12.38 -1.02
C ASN A 87 5.75 11.46 -1.80
N ILE A 88 6.25 10.40 -1.15
CA ILE A 88 7.10 9.39 -1.81
C ILE A 88 6.34 8.69 -2.95
N ALA A 89 5.08 8.29 -2.72
CA ALA A 89 4.26 7.63 -3.72
C ALA A 89 4.05 8.53 -4.96
N ILE A 90 3.70 9.81 -4.75
CA ILE A 90 3.50 10.79 -5.82
C ILE A 90 4.80 10.98 -6.62
N LYS A 91 5.94 11.14 -5.94
CA LYS A 91 7.26 11.27 -6.58
C LYS A 91 7.62 10.05 -7.45
N LYS A 92 7.16 8.85 -7.08
CA LYS A 92 7.29 7.61 -7.86
C LYS A 92 6.25 7.44 -8.97
N GLY A 93 5.45 8.49 -9.25
CA GLY A 93 4.44 8.45 -10.31
C GLY A 93 3.20 7.63 -9.92
N TYR A 94 2.85 7.60 -8.64
CA TYR A 94 1.54 7.11 -8.22
C TYR A 94 0.45 7.99 -8.85
N VAL A 95 -0.49 7.35 -9.54
CA VAL A 95 -1.67 8.00 -10.12
C VAL A 95 -2.87 7.56 -9.30
N TYR A 96 -3.61 8.53 -8.75
CA TYR A 96 -4.83 8.25 -8.00
C TYR A 96 -5.87 7.61 -8.92
N LYS A 97 -6.50 6.53 -8.45
CA LYS A 97 -7.58 5.85 -9.17
C LYS A 97 -8.91 6.03 -8.45
N LYS A 98 -9.99 5.79 -9.19
CA LYS A 98 -11.40 6.05 -8.85
C LYS A 98 -11.82 5.51 -7.48
N GLU A 99 -11.23 4.41 -7.02
CA GLU A 99 -11.50 3.74 -5.75
C GLU A 99 -11.24 4.66 -4.53
N TRP A 100 -10.41 5.70 -4.68
CA TRP A 100 -10.07 6.62 -3.60
C TRP A 100 -10.98 7.84 -3.49
N LYS A 101 -11.64 8.22 -4.58
CA LYS A 101 -12.75 9.17 -4.54
C LYS A 101 -13.83 8.67 -3.57
N GLU A 102 -14.03 7.36 -3.50
CA GLU A 102 -14.99 6.74 -2.59
C GLU A 102 -14.54 6.79 -1.11
N ILE A 103 -13.23 6.68 -0.85
CA ILE A 103 -12.69 6.65 0.52
C ILE A 103 -12.51 8.06 1.10
N TYR A 104 -11.99 9.00 0.31
CA TYR A 104 -11.58 10.32 0.79
C TYR A 104 -12.30 11.50 0.14
N ASN A 105 -13.12 11.25 -0.89
CA ASN A 105 -13.79 12.27 -1.70
C ASN A 105 -12.82 13.31 -2.29
N ILE A 106 -11.69 12.81 -2.83
CA ILE A 106 -10.62 13.60 -3.43
C ILE A 106 -10.29 13.03 -4.83
N GLU A 107 -10.02 13.91 -5.80
CA GLU A 107 -9.69 13.55 -7.18
C GLU A 107 -8.20 13.75 -7.52
N ASP A 108 -7.49 14.61 -6.79
CA ASP A 108 -6.07 14.89 -6.98
C ASP A 108 -5.23 14.49 -5.75
N PRO A 109 -4.15 13.69 -5.92
CA PRO A 109 -3.14 13.44 -4.88
C PRO A 109 -2.74 14.66 -4.05
N ASN A 110 -2.58 15.80 -4.71
CA ASN A 110 -2.06 17.00 -4.09
C ASN A 110 -3.09 17.66 -3.17
N GLU A 111 -4.39 17.46 -3.41
CA GLU A 111 -5.44 17.90 -2.50
C GLU A 111 -5.41 17.11 -1.19
N LEU A 112 -5.08 15.82 -1.27
CA LEU A 112 -4.93 14.98 -0.09
C LEU A 112 -3.75 15.46 0.76
N ILE A 113 -2.61 15.74 0.13
CA ILE A 113 -1.46 16.35 0.82
C ILE A 113 -1.85 17.69 1.44
N LYS A 114 -2.44 18.62 0.69
CA LYS A 114 -2.86 19.94 1.23
C LYS A 114 -3.83 19.85 2.40
N LYS A 115 -4.70 18.84 2.41
CA LYS A 115 -5.73 18.65 3.45
C LYS A 115 -5.15 18.12 4.75
N TYR A 116 -4.24 17.15 4.68
CA TYR A 116 -3.76 16.42 5.85
C TYR A 116 -2.34 16.80 6.27
N CYS A 117 -1.51 17.29 5.35
CA CYS A 117 -0.12 17.65 5.58
C CYS A 117 0.00 19.17 5.70
N LYS A 118 0.25 19.64 6.93
CA LYS A 118 0.46 21.06 7.25
C LYS A 118 1.93 21.39 7.35
#